data_AF-A0A922XKZ2-F1
#
_entry.id   AF-A0A922XKZ2-F1
#
_cell.length_a   1.000
_cell.length_b   1.000
_cell.length_c   1.000
_cell.angle_alpha   90.00
_cell.angle_beta   90.00
_cell.angle_gamma   90.00
#
_symmetry.space_group_name_H-M   'P 1'
#
loop_
_entity.id
_entity.type
_entity.pdbx_description
1 polymer ?
#
loop_
_entity_poly.entity_id
_entity_poly.type
_entity_poly.pdbx_seq_one_letter_code
_entity_poly.pdbx_strand_id
1 'polypeptide(L)' 'ALAVRGEYYDDQHGVIIATAAPNGFRTTGISFNVDYALYTHVLWRAEIRNFTSKEDVFSKGGKNTNSDTFIGTSLAVSF' A
#
# COMPACT_ATOMS: atom_id res chain seq x y z
N ALA A 1 -3.90 -12.34 -14.64
CA ALA A 1 -4.78 -11.16 -14.49
C ALA A 1 -3.95 -9.93 -14.16
N LEU A 2 -4.44 -8.73 -14.48
CA LEU A 2 -3.83 -7.46 -14.10
C LEU A 2 -4.85 -6.63 -13.33
N ALA A 3 -4.41 -5.91 -12.30
CA ALA A 3 -5.28 -5.00 -11.55
C ALA A 3 -4.52 -3.74 -11.10
N VAL A 4 -5.23 -2.62 -11.08
CA VAL A 4 -4.77 -1.34 -10.51
C VAL A 4 -5.77 -0.91 -9.45
N ARG A 5 -5.30 -0.27 -8.38
CA ARG A 5 -6.14 0.35 -7.36
C ARG A 5 -5.61 1.74 -7.01
N GLY A 6 -6.53 2.71 -6.92
CA GLY A 6 -6.28 4.01 -6.29
C GLY A 6 -6.99 4.07 -4.94
N GLU A 7 -6.36 4.70 -3.95
CA GLU A 7 -6.86 4.85 -2.60
C GLU A 7 -6.68 6.30 -2.15
N TYR A 8 -7.62 6.85 -1.39
CA TYR A 8 -7.50 8.17 -0.78
C TYR A 8 -8.07 8.10 0.64
N TYR A 9 -7.23 8.43 1.61
CA TYR A 9 -7.54 8.47 3.04
C TYR A 9 -7.67 9.92 3.46
N ASP A 10 -8.76 10.26 4.14
CA ASP A 10 -9.05 11.61 4.62
C ASP A 10 -9.48 11.57 6.08
N ASP A 11 -8.50 11.53 6.98
CA ASP A 11 -8.71 11.55 8.42
C ASP A 11 -8.04 12.79 9.03
N GLN A 12 -8.56 13.96 8.67
CA GLN A 12 -8.06 15.25 9.13
C GLN A 12 -8.07 15.38 10.67
N HIS A 13 -9.02 14.74 11.34
CA HIS A 13 -9.21 14.86 12.78
C HIS A 13 -8.57 13.71 13.58
N GLY A 14 -7.91 12.76 12.90
CA GLY A 14 -7.21 11.64 13.53
C GLY A 14 -8.13 10.69 14.32
N VAL A 15 -9.37 10.51 13.85
CA VAL A 15 -10.37 9.66 14.52
C VAL A 15 -10.04 8.17 14.34
N ILE A 16 -9.44 7.81 13.20
CA ILE A 16 -9.07 6.44 12.85
C ILE A 16 -7.57 6.23 13.03
N ILE A 17 -6.75 7.14 12.50
CA ILE A 17 -5.29 7.07 12.56
C ILE A 17 -4.77 8.27 13.35
N ALA A 18 -4.43 8.01 14.61
CA ALA A 18 -3.81 9.00 15.46
C ALA A 18 -2.45 9.42 14.88
N THR A 19 -2.27 10.72 14.64
CA THR A 19 -1.05 11.30 14.10
C THR A 19 -0.77 12.65 14.75
N ALA A 20 0.51 13.01 14.85
CA ALA A 20 0.96 14.32 15.28
C ALA A 20 0.98 15.35 14.13
N ALA A 21 0.66 14.94 12.91
CA ALA A 21 0.66 15.79 11.73
C ALA A 21 -0.39 16.92 11.85
N PRO A 22 -0.07 18.18 11.52
CA PRO A 22 -0.98 19.31 11.67
C PRO A 22 -2.31 19.19 10.93
N ASN A 23 -2.32 18.45 9.82
CA ASN A 23 -3.48 18.26 8.94
C ASN A 23 -4.12 16.87 9.05
N GLY A 24 -3.81 16.13 10.11
CA GLY A 24 -4.28 14.75 10.31
C GLY A 24 -3.67 13.76 9.31
N PHE A 25 -4.24 12.57 9.24
CA PHE A 25 -3.78 11.52 8.33
C PHE A 25 -4.49 11.66 6.99
N ARG A 26 -3.81 12.25 6.01
CA ARG A 26 -4.32 12.42 4.64
C ARG A 26 -3.32 11.86 3.65
N THR A 27 -3.68 10.79 2.97
CA THR A 27 -2.76 9.96 2.20
C THR A 27 -3.43 9.44 0.95
N THR A 28 -2.73 9.49 -0.18
CA THR A 28 -3.15 8.85 -1.43
C THR A 28 -2.31 7.61 -1.68
N GLY A 29 -2.94 6.53 -2.14
CA GLY A 29 -2.29 5.30 -2.52
C GLY A 29 -2.54 4.91 -3.97
N ILE A 30 -1.54 4.26 -4.57
CA ILE A 30 -1.69 3.54 -5.84
C ILE A 30 -1.06 2.16 -5.72
N SER A 31 -1.73 1.13 -6.25
CA SER A 31 -1.15 -0.20 -6.35
C SER A 31 -1.42 -0.85 -7.70
N PHE A 32 -0.52 -1.76 -8.07
CA PHE A 32 -0.59 -2.58 -9.26
C PHE A 32 -0.27 -4.02 -8.91
N ASN A 33 -1.09 -4.94 -9.44
CA ASN A 33 -0.99 -6.37 -9.20
C ASN A 33 -0.94 -7.13 -10.52
N VAL A 34 -0.07 -8.14 -10.57
CA VAL A 34 0.04 -9.10 -11.67
C VAL A 34 -0.15 -10.51 -11.12
N ASP A 35 -1.11 -11.24 -11.69
CA ASP A 35 -1.35 -12.65 -11.40
C ASP A 35 -1.00 -13.51 -12.61
N TYR A 36 -0.15 -14.51 -12.42
CA TYR A 36 0.26 -15.46 -13.45
C TYR A 36 0.07 -16.90 -12.98
N ALA A 37 -0.65 -17.71 -13.76
CA ALA A 37 -0.80 -19.14 -13.50
C ALA A 37 0.45 -19.86 -14.01
N LEU A 38 1.31 -20.29 -13.09
CA LEU A 38 2.50 -21.08 -13.41
C LEU A 38 2.10 -22.51 -13.83
N TYR A 39 1.09 -23.06 -13.16
CA TYR A 39 0.47 -24.35 -13.45
C TYR A 39 -1.04 -24.25 -13.17
N THR A 40 -1.81 -25.28 -13.56
CA THR A 40 -3.27 -25.33 -13.35
C THR A 40 -3.69 -25.06 -11.90
N HIS A 41 -2.88 -25.45 -10.93
CA HIS A 41 -3.15 -25.30 -9.50
C HIS A 41 -2.13 -24.41 -8.78
N VAL A 42 -1.34 -23.61 -9.51
CA VAL A 42 -0.31 -22.75 -8.93
C VAL A 42 -0.39 -21.35 -9.53
N LEU A 43 -0.76 -20.38 -8.70
CA LEU A 43 -0.84 -18.96 -9.06
C LEU A 43 0.28 -18.18 -8.36
N TRP A 44 0.99 -17.37 -9.14
CA TRP A 44 2.00 -16.45 -8.66
C TRP A 44 1.48 -15.01 -8.78
N ARG A 45 1.62 -14.22 -7.71
CA ARG A 45 1.30 -12.79 -7.69
C ARG A 45 2.54 -11.95 -7.45
N ALA A 46 2.66 -10.86 -8.18
CA ALA A 46 3.54 -9.74 -7.87
C ALA A 46 2.71 -8.48 -7.62
N GLU A 47 3.03 -7.74 -6.57
CA GLU A 47 2.36 -6.49 -6.18
C GLU A 47 3.40 -5.38 -5.94
N ILE A 48 3.09 -4.19 -6.44
CA ILE A 48 3.72 -2.94 -6.02
C ILE A 48 2.65 -1.98 -5.53
N ARG A 49 2.91 -1.32 -4.40
CA ARG A 49 2.04 -0.32 -3.81
C ARG A 49 2.86 0.85 -3.31
N ASN A 50 2.37 2.06 -3.53
CA ASN A 50 2.93 3.28 -2.96
C ASN A 50 1.83 4.09 -2.29
N PHE A 51 2.13 4.62 -1.11
CA PHE A 51 1.39 5.65 -0.43
C PHE A 51 2.22 6.94 -0.38
N THR A 52 1.56 8.07 -0.57
CA THR A 52 2.14 9.41 -0.43
C THR A 52 1.18 10.30 0.35
N SER A 53 1.73 11.07 1.28
CA SER A 53 1.04 12.05 2.10
C SER A 53 1.66 13.43 1.93
N LYS A 54 0.93 14.47 2.34
CA LYS A 54 1.48 15.83 2.46
C LYS A 54 2.37 15.98 3.69
N GLU A 55 2.11 15.20 4.73
CA GLU A 55 2.78 15.25 6.02
C GLU A 55 3.64 13.99 6.23
N ASP A 56 4.65 14.06 7.10
CA ASP A 56 5.53 12.92 7.39
C ASP A 56 4.87 11.92 8.36
N VAL A 57 3.85 11.21 7.86
CA VAL A 57 3.02 10.28 8.64
C VAL A 57 3.51 8.83 8.64
N PHE A 58 4.50 8.49 7.82
CA PHE A 58 5.11 7.16 7.77
C PHE A 58 6.46 7.15 8.49
N SER A 59 6.92 5.96 8.91
CA SER A 59 8.23 5.78 9.52
C SER A 59 9.07 4.81 8.69
N LYS A 60 10.29 5.23 8.33
CA LYS A 60 11.24 4.43 7.56
C LYS A 60 12.63 4.53 8.19
N GLY A 61 13.14 3.41 8.70
CA GLY A 61 14.47 3.37 9.34
C GLY A 61 14.60 4.32 10.54
N GLY A 62 13.52 4.51 11.30
CA GLY A 62 13.50 5.40 12.47
C GLY A 62 13.36 6.89 12.15
N LYS A 63 13.16 7.27 10.88
CA LYS A 63 12.86 8.64 10.46
C LYS A 63 11.45 8.73 9.92
N ASN A 64 10.80 9.85 10.19
CA ASN A 64 9.50 10.12 9.59
C ASN A 64 9.67 10.49 8.11
N THR A 65 8.71 10.10 7.29
CA THR A 65 8.67 10.37 5.85
C THR A 65 7.23 10.45 5.38
N ASN A 66 7.03 11.17 4.29
CA ASN A 66 5.73 11.36 3.67
C ASN A 66 5.36 10.28 2.65
N SER A 67 6.19 9.25 2.44
CA SER A 67 5.90 8.19 1.49
C SER A 67 6.27 6.81 2.01
N ASP A 68 5.49 5.81 1.62
CA ASP A 68 5.77 4.41 1.89
C ASP A 68 5.57 3.58 0.62
N THR A 69 6.53 2.69 0.34
CA THR A 69 6.51 1.85 -0.86
C THR A 69 6.68 0.40 -0.46
N PHE A 70 5.71 -0.41 -0.85
CA PHE A 70 5.70 -1.84 -0.65
C PHE A 70 5.87 -2.56 -1.99
N ILE A 71 6.71 -3.59 -2.01
CA ILE A 71 6.85 -4.54 -3.11
C ILE A 71 6.76 -5.93 -2.49
N GLY A 72 5.89 -6.75 -3.05
CA GLY A 72 5.62 -8.08 -2.52
C GLY A 72 5.38 -9.09 -3.63
N THR A 73 5.61 -10.36 -3.30
CA THR A 73 5.23 -11.48 -4.14
C THR A 73 4.60 -12.59 -3.28
N SER A 74 3.71 -13.37 -3.87
CA SER A 74 3.09 -14.52 -3.20
C SER A 74 2.85 -15.67 -4.17
N LEU A 75 2.71 -16.87 -3.61
CA LEU A 75 2.39 -18.08 -4.34
C LEU A 75 1.18 -18.75 -3.68
N ALA A 76 0.17 -19.09 -4.47
CA ALA A 76 -1.03 -19.80 -4.03
C ALA A 76 -1.10 -21.17 -4.71
N VAL A 77 -1.39 -22.21 -3.93
CA VAL A 77 -1.50 -23.61 -4.40
C VAL A 77 -2.84 -24.19 -3.97
N SER A 78 -3.53 -24.86 -4.90
CA SER A 78 -4.75 -25.62 -4.62
C SER A 78 -4.55 -27.12 -4.89
N PHE A 79 -5.34 -27.99 -4.27
CA PHE A 79 -5.26 -29.45 -4.40
C PHE A 79 -6.63 -30.09 -4.66
#